data_AF-A0A068LDI7-F1
#
_entry.id   AF-A0A068LDI7-F1
#
_cell.length_a   1.000
_cell.length_b   1.000
_cell.length_c   1.000
_cell.angle_alpha   90.00
_cell.angle_beta   90.00
_cell.angle_gamma   90.00
#
_symmetry.space_group_name_H-M   'P 1'
#
loop_
_entity.id
_entity.type
_entity.pdbx_description
1 polymer ?
#
loop_
_entity_poly.entity_id
_entity_poly.type
_entity_poly.pdbx_seq_one_letter_code
_entity_poly.pdbx_strand_id
1 'polypeptide(L)' 'LSSWSFYRAGIAEFVATFLFLYITILTVMGVVKSPSKCSTVGIQGIAWAFGGMIFALVYCTAGISGK' A
#
# COMPACT_ATOMS: atom_id res chain seq x y z
N LEU A 1 6.88 28.00 9.36
CA LEU A 1 5.76 27.10 9.01
C LEU A 1 6.16 25.92 8.11
N SER A 2 7.07 26.08 7.13
CA SER A 2 7.45 24.99 6.20
C SER A 2 7.92 23.69 6.88
N SER A 3 8.72 23.78 7.95
CA SER A 3 9.22 22.60 8.70
C SER A 3 8.10 21.72 9.30
N TRP A 4 6.96 22.32 9.70
CA TRP A 4 5.84 21.57 10.27
C TRP A 4 5.01 20.87 9.19
N SER A 5 4.78 21.54 8.06
CA SER A 5 4.16 20.92 6.89
C SER A 5 5.04 19.79 6.32
N PHE A 6 6.36 19.99 6.27
CA PHE A 6 7.32 18.97 5.85
C PHE A 6 7.34 17.75 6.79
N TYR A 7 7.27 17.97 8.11
CA TYR A 7 7.15 16.88 9.08
C TYR A 7 5.87 16.05 8.89
N ARG A 8 4.72 16.70 8.64
CA ARG A 8 3.46 16.01 8.35
C ARG A 8 3.49 15.24 7.04
N ALA A 9 4.11 15.80 6.01
CA ALA A 9 4.33 15.11 4.73
C ALA A 9 5.21 13.86 4.90
N GLY A 10 6.32 13.98 5.64
CA GLY A 10 7.21 12.85 5.93
C GLY A 10 6.52 11.71 6.69
N ILE A 11 5.69 12.02 7.69
CA ILE A 11 4.89 11.00 8.40
C ILE A 11 3.88 10.35 7.46
N ALA A 12 3.18 11.14 6.63
CA ALA A 12 2.18 10.62 5.71
C ALA A 12 2.78 9.61 4.73
N GLU A 13 3.94 9.91 4.15
CA GLU A 13 4.66 9.02 3.24
C GLU A 13 5.21 7.76 3.96
N PHE A 14 5.73 7.92 5.18
CA PHE A 14 6.18 6.76 5.98
C PHE A 14 5.02 5.80 6.28
N VAL A 15 3.88 6.32 6.70
CA VAL A 15 2.70 5.49 7.00
C VAL A 15 2.13 4.88 5.72
N ALA A 16 2.09 5.63 4.61
CA ALA A 16 1.62 5.12 3.32
C ALA A 16 2.48 3.94 2.83
N THR A 17 3.81 4.08 2.86
CA THR A 17 4.73 3.01 2.46
C THR A 17 4.68 1.80 3.40
N PHE A 18 4.53 2.02 4.71
CA PHE A 18 4.33 0.93 5.68
C PHE A 18 3.06 0.13 5.37
N LEU A 19 1.92 0.81 5.15
CA LEU A 19 0.65 0.17 4.81
C LEU A 19 0.71 -0.53 3.45
N PHE A 20 1.38 0.09 2.46
CA PHE A 20 1.58 -0.48 1.14
C PHE A 20 2.32 -1.83 1.23
N LEU A 21 3.47 -1.86 1.91
CA LEU A 21 4.25 -3.09 2.08
C LEU A 21 3.49 -4.12 2.89
N TYR A 22 2.82 -3.71 3.97
CA TYR A 22 2.03 -4.62 4.80
C TYR A 22 0.97 -5.36 3.98
N ILE A 23 0.10 -4.63 3.28
CA ILE A 23 -1.01 -5.24 2.54
C ILE A 23 -0.51 -6.08 1.35
N THR A 24 0.46 -5.56 0.59
CA THR A 24 0.95 -6.26 -0.61
C THR A 24 1.73 -7.54 -0.27
N ILE A 25 2.66 -7.48 0.68
CA ILE A 25 3.48 -8.65 1.06
C ILE A 25 2.64 -9.70 1.76
N LEU A 26 1.70 -9.30 2.62
CA LEU A 26 0.80 -10.24 3.30
C LEU A 26 -0.12 -10.95 2.29
N THR A 27 -0.58 -10.25 1.25
CA THR A 27 -1.34 -10.85 0.13
C THR A 27 -0.49 -11.87 -0.63
N VAL A 28 0.78 -11.54 -0.95
CA VAL A 28 1.70 -12.47 -1.63
C VAL A 28 1.96 -13.70 -0.77
N MET A 29 2.28 -13.52 0.52
CA MET A 29 2.52 -14.63 1.44
C MET A 29 1.28 -15.53 1.59
N GLY A 30 0.08 -14.95 1.65
CA GLY A 30 -1.18 -15.71 1.73
C GLY A 30 -1.42 -16.58 0.50
N VAL A 31 -1.13 -16.07 -0.70
CA VAL A 31 -1.25 -16.85 -1.95
C VAL A 31 -0.16 -17.92 -2.05
N VAL A 32 1.08 -17.61 -1.68
CA VAL A 32 2.22 -18.56 -1.78
C VAL A 32 2.09 -19.70 -0.78
N LYS A 33 1.63 -19.42 0.44
CA LYS A 33 1.52 -20.41 1.53
C LYS A 33 0.27 -21.30 1.43
N SER A 34 -0.69 -20.94 0.59
CA SER A 34 -1.92 -21.74 0.43
C SER A 34 -1.65 -23.05 -0.31
N PRO A 35 -2.24 -24.18 0.13
CA PRO A 35 -2.12 -25.48 -0.52
C PRO A 35 -2.75 -25.51 -1.93
N SER A 36 -3.70 -24.61 -2.22
CA SER A 36 -4.22 -24.44 -3.58
C SER A 36 -4.31 -22.96 -3.95
N LYS A 37 -3.77 -22.60 -5.12
CA LYS A 37 -3.80 -21.22 -5.61
C LYS A 37 -5.21 -20.78 -6.03
N CYS A 38 -6.03 -21.72 -6.50
CA CYS A 38 -7.42 -21.46 -6.92
C CYS A 38 -8.36 -21.14 -5.76
N SER A 39 -8.01 -21.53 -4.52
CA SER A 39 -8.77 -21.16 -3.31
C SER A 39 -8.31 -19.83 -2.68
N THR A 40 -7.39 -19.12 -3.35
CA THR A 40 -6.90 -17.81 -2.92
C THR A 40 -7.26 -16.75 -3.94
N VAL A 41 -6.91 -15.51 -3.62
CA VAL A 41 -7.01 -14.38 -4.55
C VAL A 41 -6.18 -14.57 -5.84
N GLY A 42 -5.25 -15.55 -5.86
CA GLY A 42 -4.44 -15.89 -7.02
C GLY A 42 -3.46 -14.78 -7.42
N ILE A 43 -2.80 -14.97 -8.56
CA ILE A 43 -1.83 -13.99 -9.08
C ILE A 43 -2.55 -12.70 -9.53
N GLN A 44 -3.76 -12.81 -10.08
CA GLN A 44 -4.59 -11.66 -10.43
C GLN A 44 -4.94 -10.81 -9.20
N GLY A 45 -5.25 -11.44 -8.07
CA GLY A 45 -5.51 -10.74 -6.81
C GLY A 45 -4.28 -10.05 -6.22
N ILE A 46 -3.08 -10.64 -6.39
CA ILE A 46 -1.82 -9.96 -6.06
C ILE A 46 -1.68 -8.68 -6.89
N ALA A 47 -1.89 -8.76 -8.21
CA ALA A 47 -1.81 -7.58 -9.07
C ALA A 47 -2.81 -6.48 -8.65
N TRP A 48 -4.03 -6.86 -8.26
CA TRP A 48 -5.01 -5.93 -7.70
C TRP A 48 -4.59 -5.32 -6.37
N ALA A 49 -3.95 -6.09 -5.48
CA ALA A 49 -3.45 -5.56 -4.20
C ALA A 49 -2.38 -4.47 -4.41
N PHE A 50 -1.47 -4.66 -5.37
CA PHE A 50 -0.48 -3.65 -5.73
C PHE A 50 -1.14 -2.40 -6.33
N GLY A 51 -1.97 -2.56 -7.38
CA GLY A 51 -2.61 -1.43 -8.05
C GLY A 51 -3.60 -0.67 -7.15
N GLY A 52 -4.44 -1.40 -6.43
CA GLY A 52 -5.47 -0.83 -5.55
C GLY A 52 -4.89 -0.08 -4.36
N MET A 53 -3.82 -0.58 -3.74
CA MET A 53 -3.16 0.11 -2.64
C MET A 53 -2.46 1.40 -3.09
N ILE A 54 -1.79 1.41 -4.25
CA ILE A 54 -1.21 2.64 -4.78
C ILE A 54 -2.30 3.68 -5.08
N PHE A 55 -3.40 3.27 -5.73
CA PHE A 55 -4.52 4.18 -6.02
C PHE A 55 -5.08 4.81 -4.74
N ALA A 56 -5.37 4.00 -3.73
CA ALA A 56 -5.92 4.46 -2.45
C ALA A 56 -4.93 5.38 -1.70
N LEU A 57 -3.65 5.01 -1.63
CA LEU A 57 -2.64 5.77 -0.90
C LEU A 57 -2.32 7.10 -1.56
N VAL A 58 -2.19 7.13 -2.90
CA VAL A 58 -2.00 8.38 -3.65
C VAL A 58 -3.17 9.33 -3.40
N TYR A 59 -4.41 8.82 -3.43
CA TYR A 59 -5.59 9.63 -3.12
C TYR A 59 -5.52 10.23 -1.70
N CYS A 60 -5.08 9.44 -0.72
CA CYS A 60 -4.98 9.87 0.67
C CYS A 60 -3.80 10.84 0.94
N THR A 61 -2.66 10.70 0.26
CA THR A 61 -1.46 11.52 0.51
C THR A 61 -1.32 12.73 -0.41
N ALA A 62 -2.02 12.77 -1.55
CA ALA A 62 -1.92 13.86 -2.53
C ALA A 62 -2.13 15.26 -1.94
N GLY A 63 -3.07 15.41 -0.99
CA GLY A 63 -3.35 16.71 -0.37
C GLY A 63 -2.33 17.19 0.67
N ILE A 64 -1.45 16.29 1.15
CA ILE A 64 -0.55 16.51 2.29
C ILE A 64 0.93 16.50 1.85
N SER A 65 1.34 15.49 1.09
CA SER A 65 2.73 15.29 0.66
C SER A 65 2.94 15.40 -0.86
N GLY A 66 1.85 15.42 -1.65
CA GLY A 66 1.88 15.52 -3.11
C GLY A 66 1.64 16.93 -3.67
N LYS A 67 1.78 17.98 -2.84
CA LYS A 67 1.70 19.38 -3.26
C LYS A 67 3.08 19.97 -3.50
#